data_AF-A0A369IE36-F1
#
_entry.id   AF-A0A369IE36-F1
#
_cell.length_a   1.000
_cell.length_b   1.000
_cell.length_c   1.000
_cell.angle_alpha   90.00
_cell.angle_beta   90.00
_cell.angle_gamma   90.00
#
_symmetry.space_group_name_H-M   'P 1'
#
loop_
_entity.id
_entity.type
_entity.pdbx_description
1 polymer ?
#
loop_
_entity_poly.entity_id
_entity_poly.type
_entity_poly.pdbx_seq_one_letter_code
_entity_poly.pdbx_strand_id
1 'polypeptide(L)'
;MIINDIVFADNGGFGDIYFGIDELGRRVAIKTIREASQGISTALQHAKALVRAKHANVVEVYSIENIFIPNENEPVQCILMEYIDGQTIDNIYSKKINKEECLSIGNKIIEGLKHIHNQGLIHGDLHDKNVMLTSNGQIKIIDILYIKSLADYDETKKQEKLKYDYRSLHQLLCSLIFNSELGLESVNEFRNKSGLGIPETIETIEKAFLCLEDFADREMKFIAEISQVNVAEIKEYCFRAECEIDVDELRKLMGRKCLKIKKNIDVFPDVFVVLYTTLQLDELRDEIRKVEDGHVMLQTVELKDNYTGERNYDLK
;
A
#
# COMPACT_ATOMS: atom_id res chain seq x y z
N MET A 1 8.79 -33.25 11.02
CA MET A 1 8.83 -33.12 9.55
C MET A 1 10.28 -33.10 9.11
N ILE A 2 10.64 -33.85 8.07
CA ILE A 2 12.00 -33.77 7.50
C ILE A 2 12.01 -32.61 6.51
N ILE A 3 12.93 -31.65 6.71
CA ILE A 3 13.15 -30.55 5.78
C ILE A 3 14.52 -30.72 5.13
N ASN A 4 14.52 -30.78 3.81
CA ASN A 4 15.71 -30.93 2.98
C ASN A 4 16.14 -29.57 2.42
N ASP A 5 17.38 -29.50 1.91
CA ASP A 5 17.93 -28.35 1.19
C ASP A 5 17.78 -27.03 1.96
N ILE A 6 18.07 -27.05 3.27
CA ILE A 6 17.98 -25.86 4.11
C ILE A 6 19.09 -24.87 3.74
N VAL A 7 18.69 -23.68 3.29
CA VAL A 7 19.59 -22.59 2.87
C VAL A 7 19.26 -21.33 3.64
N PHE A 8 20.28 -20.64 4.15
CA PHE A 8 20.13 -19.35 4.82
C PHE A 8 19.61 -18.30 3.84
N ALA A 9 18.59 -17.55 4.25
CA ALA A 9 17.94 -16.51 3.45
C ALA A 9 18.27 -15.11 3.96
N ASP A 10 17.99 -14.85 5.24
CA ASP A 10 18.12 -13.51 5.82
C ASP A 10 18.26 -13.55 7.35
N ASN A 11 18.78 -12.47 7.93
CA ASN A 11 18.88 -12.27 9.37
C ASN A 11 17.69 -11.42 9.85
N GLY A 12 16.69 -12.07 10.46
CA GLY A 12 15.50 -11.40 10.97
C GLY A 12 15.65 -10.96 12.43
N GLY A 13 14.91 -9.91 12.82
CA GLY A 13 15.01 -9.32 14.17
C GLY A 13 14.68 -10.27 15.32
N PHE A 14 13.84 -11.28 15.08
CA PHE A 14 13.43 -12.31 16.07
C PHE A 14 14.05 -13.69 15.82
N GLY A 15 14.90 -13.81 14.79
CA GLY A 15 15.45 -15.07 14.34
C GLY A 15 15.82 -15.05 12.87
N ASP A 16 16.73 -15.95 12.53
CA ASP A 16 17.22 -16.12 11.16
C ASP A 16 16.16 -16.83 10.31
N ILE A 17 16.09 -16.45 9.04
CA ILE A 17 15.20 -17.03 8.04
C ILE A 17 16.00 -17.96 7.15
N TYR A 18 15.46 -19.15 6.95
CA TYR A 18 15.97 -20.15 6.02
C TYR A 18 14.85 -20.58 5.07
N PHE A 19 15.23 -21.10 3.92
CA PHE A 19 14.33 -21.80 2.99
C PHE A 19 14.67 -23.27 2.97
N GLY A 20 13.67 -24.12 2.78
CA GLY A 20 13.88 -25.55 2.61
C GLY A 20 12.73 -26.18 1.83
N ILE A 21 12.83 -27.49 1.66
CA ILE A 21 11.84 -28.31 0.97
C ILE A 21 11.34 -29.38 1.93
N ASP A 22 10.03 -29.44 2.17
CA ASP A 22 9.45 -30.48 3.00
C ASP A 22 9.41 -31.85 2.32
N GLU A 23 9.01 -32.89 3.06
CA GLU A 23 8.91 -34.27 2.56
C GLU A 23 7.92 -34.46 1.39
N LEU A 24 7.04 -33.47 1.14
CA LEU A 24 6.09 -33.47 0.02
C LEU A 24 6.62 -32.68 -1.19
N GLY A 25 7.84 -32.17 -1.13
CA GLY A 25 8.44 -31.37 -2.21
C GLY A 25 7.98 -29.91 -2.21
N ARG A 26 7.32 -29.43 -1.14
CA ARG A 26 6.85 -28.04 -1.03
C ARG A 26 7.95 -27.15 -0.49
N ARG A 27 8.09 -25.95 -1.06
CA ARG A 27 8.97 -24.92 -0.51
C ARG A 27 8.37 -24.38 0.78
N VAL A 28 9.19 -24.26 1.82
CA VAL A 28 8.81 -23.72 3.12
C VAL A 28 9.80 -22.64 3.56
N ALA A 29 9.28 -21.64 4.28
CA ALA A 29 10.10 -20.71 5.03
C ALA A 29 10.24 -21.22 6.47
N ILE A 30 11.44 -21.07 7.02
CA ILE A 30 11.82 -21.58 8.34
C ILE A 30 12.38 -20.40 9.12
N LYS A 31 11.71 -19.99 10.19
CA LYS A 31 12.18 -18.91 11.07
C LYS A 31 12.66 -19.49 12.38
N THR A 32 13.91 -19.26 12.76
CA THR A 32 14.42 -19.69 14.08
C THR A 32 13.81 -18.83 15.19
N ILE A 33 13.73 -19.39 16.39
CA ILE A 33 13.28 -18.66 17.59
C ILE A 33 14.49 -18.48 18.50
N ARG A 34 14.93 -17.22 18.72
CA ARG A 34 16.07 -16.94 19.61
C ARG A 34 15.62 -16.96 21.08
N GLU A 35 16.27 -17.76 21.93
CA GLU A 35 15.90 -17.97 23.34
C GLU A 35 15.89 -16.69 24.22
N ALA A 36 16.58 -15.62 23.81
CA ALA A 36 16.63 -14.36 24.54
C ALA A 36 15.30 -13.56 24.55
N SER A 37 14.32 -13.93 23.73
CA SER A 37 12.96 -13.39 23.83
C SER A 37 12.17 -14.14 24.91
N GLN A 38 11.93 -13.49 26.04
CA GLN A 38 11.17 -14.03 27.19
C GLN A 38 9.93 -14.83 26.76
N GLY A 39 9.84 -16.10 27.19
CA GLY A 39 8.60 -16.89 27.21
C GLY A 39 8.46 -17.93 26.09
N ILE A 40 9.23 -19.01 26.15
CA ILE A 40 9.06 -20.18 25.26
C ILE A 40 7.64 -20.78 25.38
N SER A 41 6.99 -20.65 26.55
CA SER A 41 5.64 -21.18 26.79
C SER A 41 4.52 -20.38 26.11
N THR A 42 4.67 -19.06 25.95
CA THR A 42 3.70 -18.20 25.25
C THR A 42 3.85 -18.31 23.73
N ALA A 43 5.08 -18.43 23.22
CA ALA A 43 5.35 -18.59 21.78
C ALA A 43 4.65 -19.82 21.17
N LEU A 44 4.67 -20.97 21.86
CA LEU A 44 4.04 -22.20 21.37
C LEU A 44 2.50 -22.13 21.36
N GLN A 45 1.88 -21.46 22.34
CA GLN A 45 0.42 -21.30 22.37
C GLN A 45 -0.06 -20.37 21.26
N HIS A 46 0.67 -19.29 21.00
CA HIS A 46 0.34 -18.33 19.95
C HIS A 46 0.58 -18.87 18.55
N ALA A 47 1.64 -19.65 18.35
CA ALA A 47 1.85 -20.33 17.08
C ALA A 47 0.73 -21.30 16.73
N LYS A 48 0.15 -21.99 17.73
CA LYS A 48 -1.06 -22.81 17.52
C LYS A 48 -2.29 -21.97 17.16
N ALA A 49 -2.39 -20.75 17.66
CA ALA A 49 -3.44 -19.81 17.23
C ALA A 49 -3.24 -19.37 15.77
N LEU A 50 -2.00 -19.25 15.31
CA LEU A 50 -1.66 -18.89 13.93
C LEU A 50 -1.88 -20.02 12.93
N VAL A 51 -1.63 -21.27 13.33
CA VAL A 51 -2.03 -22.44 12.54
C VAL A 51 -3.55 -22.43 12.26
N ARG A 52 -4.35 -21.79 13.12
CA ARG A 52 -5.80 -21.62 12.93
C ARG A 52 -6.16 -20.34 12.17
N ALA A 53 -5.26 -19.37 12.06
CA ALA A 53 -5.47 -18.08 11.40
C ALA A 53 -5.27 -18.16 9.87
N LYS A 54 -5.94 -19.12 9.22
CA LYS A 54 -5.83 -19.29 7.77
C LYS A 54 -6.61 -18.18 7.07
N HIS A 55 -5.89 -17.32 6.35
CA HIS A 55 -6.46 -16.23 5.58
C HIS A 55 -5.66 -16.01 4.28
N ALA A 56 -6.32 -15.56 3.22
CA ALA A 56 -5.66 -15.28 1.94
C ALA A 56 -4.56 -14.21 2.10
N ASN A 57 -4.76 -13.28 3.04
CA ASN A 57 -3.86 -12.14 3.28
C ASN A 57 -2.94 -12.25 4.48
N VAL A 58 -2.80 -13.45 5.06
CA VAL A 58 -1.88 -13.72 6.16
C VAL A 58 -1.03 -14.92 5.79
N VAL A 59 0.25 -14.89 6.15
CA VAL A 59 1.16 -16.02 5.97
C VAL A 59 0.64 -17.25 6.73
N GLU A 60 0.57 -18.39 6.06
CA GLU A 60 0.13 -19.62 6.72
C GLU A 60 1.28 -20.22 7.54
N VAL A 61 1.07 -20.39 8.84
CA VAL A 61 2.00 -21.13 9.71
C VAL A 61 1.61 -22.60 9.71
N TYR A 62 2.55 -23.47 9.33
CA TYR A 62 2.31 -24.91 9.26
C TYR A 62 2.50 -25.59 10.62
N SER A 63 3.64 -25.36 11.27
CA SER A 63 3.97 -25.97 12.56
C SER A 63 5.12 -25.24 13.27
N ILE A 64 5.32 -25.56 14.55
CA ILE A 64 6.57 -25.29 15.27
C ILE A 64 7.25 -26.62 15.55
N GLU A 65 8.52 -26.72 15.16
CA GLU A 65 9.31 -27.94 15.31
C GLU A 65 10.75 -27.61 15.67
N ASN A 66 11.45 -28.57 16.28
CA ASN A 66 12.90 -28.48 16.46
C ASN A 66 13.56 -28.99 15.19
N ILE A 67 14.27 -28.12 14.48
CA ILE A 67 14.89 -28.42 13.18
C ILE A 67 16.40 -28.27 13.31
N PHE A 68 17.16 -29.19 12.70
CA PHE A 68 18.58 -29.02 12.49
C PHE A 68 18.80 -28.01 11.36
N ILE A 69 19.28 -26.81 11.70
CA ILE A 69 19.68 -25.80 10.73
C ILE A 69 21.19 -25.88 10.47
N PRO A 70 21.68 -25.39 9.32
CA PRO A 70 23.11 -25.35 9.04
C PRO A 70 23.87 -24.58 10.13
N ASN A 71 25.05 -25.10 10.53
CA ASN A 71 25.95 -24.51 11.53
C ASN A 71 25.49 -24.57 13.00
N GLU A 72 24.36 -25.22 13.31
CA GLU A 72 23.97 -25.55 14.68
C GLU A 72 24.27 -27.02 15.01
N ASN A 73 24.76 -27.26 16.23
CA ASN A 73 25.10 -28.62 16.70
C ASN A 73 23.88 -29.37 17.28
N GLU A 74 22.87 -28.62 17.69
CA GLU A 74 21.63 -29.12 18.28
C GLU A 74 20.42 -28.59 17.50
N PRO A 75 19.29 -29.31 17.46
CA PRO A 75 18.11 -28.84 16.75
C PRO A 75 17.52 -27.63 17.50
N VAL A 76 17.27 -26.55 16.76
CA VAL A 76 16.72 -25.31 17.33
C VAL A 76 15.23 -25.22 17.03
N GLN A 77 14.49 -24.55 17.90
CA GLN A 77 13.06 -24.37 17.71
C GLN A 77 12.81 -23.39 16.55
N CYS A 78 12.02 -23.84 15.58
CA CYS A 78 11.72 -23.10 14.36
C CYS A 78 10.21 -23.06 14.11
N ILE A 79 9.76 -21.98 13.46
CA ILE A 79 8.43 -21.85 12.89
C ILE A 79 8.53 -22.22 11.41
N LEU A 80 7.80 -23.25 10.99
CA LEU A 80 7.59 -23.57 9.58
C LEU A 80 6.38 -22.82 9.07
N MET A 81 6.54 -22.10 7.96
CA MET A 81 5.50 -21.30 7.36
C MET A 81 5.56 -21.32 5.84
N GLU A 82 4.49 -20.81 5.23
CA GLU A 82 4.36 -20.61 3.80
C GLU A 82 5.57 -19.86 3.25
N TYR A 83 6.21 -20.45 2.22
CA TYR A 83 7.18 -19.74 1.42
C TYR A 83 6.45 -18.77 0.49
N ILE A 84 6.71 -17.48 0.67
CA ILE A 84 6.14 -16.42 -0.17
C ILE A 84 7.15 -16.06 -1.26
N ASP A 85 6.84 -16.48 -2.49
CA ASP A 85 7.54 -16.02 -3.69
C ASP A 85 7.03 -14.63 -4.07
N GLY A 86 7.79 -13.59 -3.76
CA GLY A 86 7.34 -12.21 -3.93
C GLY A 86 8.33 -11.16 -3.45
N GLN A 87 7.85 -9.92 -3.40
CA GLN A 87 8.60 -8.76 -2.92
C GLN A 87 7.83 -8.07 -1.80
N THR A 88 8.53 -7.49 -0.85
CA THR A 88 7.94 -6.65 0.19
C THR A 88 7.37 -5.35 -0.38
N ILE A 89 6.41 -4.74 0.31
CA ILE A 89 5.76 -3.52 -0.16
C ILE A 89 6.76 -2.36 -0.27
N ASP A 90 7.77 -2.29 0.61
CA ASP A 90 8.81 -1.26 0.52
C ASP A 90 9.64 -1.35 -0.76
N ASN A 91 9.91 -2.57 -1.23
CA ASN A 91 10.66 -2.80 -2.46
C ASN A 91 9.87 -2.43 -3.73
N ILE A 92 8.54 -2.49 -3.69
CA ILE A 92 7.71 -2.10 -4.82
C ILE A 92 7.46 -0.60 -4.91
N TYR A 93 7.73 0.20 -3.87
CA TYR A 93 7.57 1.67 -3.93
C TYR A 93 8.44 2.34 -4.99
N SER A 94 9.52 1.69 -5.42
CA SER A 94 10.31 2.14 -6.57
C SER A 94 9.56 2.07 -7.90
N LYS A 95 8.50 1.26 -7.96
CA LYS A 95 7.60 1.13 -9.12
C LYS A 95 6.45 2.10 -8.93
N LYS A 96 5.94 2.66 -10.03
CA LYS A 96 4.77 3.52 -10.01
C LYS A 96 3.52 2.67 -9.73
N ILE A 97 3.07 2.64 -8.48
CA ILE A 97 1.85 1.92 -8.06
C ILE A 97 0.65 2.72 -8.57
N ASN A 98 -0.19 2.12 -9.42
CA ASN A 98 -1.38 2.81 -9.91
C ASN A 98 -2.48 2.89 -8.82
N LYS A 99 -3.50 3.72 -9.05
CA LYS A 99 -4.60 3.90 -8.09
C LYS A 99 -5.28 2.57 -7.71
N GLU A 100 -5.61 1.74 -8.69
CA GLU A 100 -6.36 0.49 -8.47
C GLU A 100 -5.54 -0.52 -7.67
N GLU A 101 -4.24 -0.61 -7.97
CA GLU A 101 -3.29 -1.43 -7.21
C GLU A 101 -3.17 -0.92 -5.77
N CYS A 102 -3.00 0.38 -5.54
CA CYS A 102 -2.93 0.96 -4.21
C CYS A 102 -4.15 0.58 -3.36
N LEU A 103 -5.35 0.72 -3.92
CA LEU A 103 -6.60 0.39 -3.23
C LEU A 103 -6.74 -1.11 -2.98
N SER A 104 -6.42 -1.94 -3.98
CA SER A 104 -6.44 -3.41 -3.86
C SER A 104 -5.47 -3.89 -2.77
N ILE A 105 -4.24 -3.35 -2.75
CA ILE A 105 -3.22 -3.69 -1.78
C ILE A 105 -3.68 -3.25 -0.38
N GLY A 106 -4.10 -2.00 -0.22
CA GLY A 106 -4.53 -1.47 1.07
C GLY A 106 -5.73 -2.22 1.66
N ASN A 107 -6.74 -2.56 0.84
CA ASN A 107 -7.90 -3.33 1.29
C ASN A 107 -7.48 -4.72 1.79
N LYS A 108 -6.63 -5.43 1.04
CA LYS A 108 -6.11 -6.75 1.45
C LYS A 108 -5.29 -6.70 2.75
N ILE A 109 -4.53 -5.62 2.99
CA ILE A 109 -3.81 -5.41 4.25
C ILE A 109 -4.81 -5.22 5.40
N ILE A 110 -5.85 -4.39 5.21
CA ILE A 110 -6.90 -4.17 6.21
C ILE A 110 -7.61 -5.48 6.56
N GLU A 111 -8.02 -6.25 5.55
CA GLU A 111 -8.66 -7.56 5.73
C GLU A 111 -7.77 -8.55 6.49
N GLY A 112 -6.48 -8.61 6.13
CA GLY A 112 -5.50 -9.44 6.82
C GLY A 112 -5.35 -9.06 8.30
N LEU A 113 -5.24 -7.77 8.61
CA LEU A 113 -5.11 -7.32 10.00
C LEU A 113 -6.37 -7.55 10.82
N LYS A 114 -7.55 -7.30 10.24
CA LYS A 114 -8.84 -7.65 10.86
C LYS A 114 -8.91 -9.14 11.20
N HIS A 115 -8.46 -10.00 10.29
CA HIS A 115 -8.42 -11.43 10.55
C HIS A 115 -7.52 -11.76 11.75
N ILE A 116 -6.30 -11.19 11.81
CA ILE A 116 -5.37 -11.37 12.94
C ILE A 116 -6.05 -10.98 14.26
N HIS A 117 -6.68 -9.80 14.31
CA HIS A 117 -7.37 -9.31 15.51
C HIS A 117 -8.57 -10.19 15.90
N ASN A 118 -9.34 -10.67 14.93
CA ASN A 118 -10.47 -11.57 15.15
C ASN A 118 -10.04 -12.94 15.72
N GLN A 119 -8.80 -13.36 15.49
CA GLN A 119 -8.20 -14.55 16.13
C GLN A 119 -7.65 -14.26 17.53
N GLY A 120 -7.83 -13.04 18.06
CA GLY A 120 -7.30 -12.64 19.37
C GLY A 120 -5.79 -12.43 19.38
N LEU A 121 -5.20 -12.11 18.24
CA LEU A 121 -3.77 -11.86 18.06
C LEU A 121 -3.50 -10.38 17.79
N ILE A 122 -2.25 -9.97 18.00
CA ILE A 122 -1.73 -8.65 17.66
C ILE A 122 -0.57 -8.85 16.70
N HIS A 123 -0.51 -8.04 15.65
CA HIS A 123 0.66 -8.04 14.79
C HIS A 123 1.84 -7.42 15.52
N GLY A 124 1.67 -6.22 16.04
CA GLY A 124 2.62 -5.49 16.88
C GLY A 124 3.94 -5.06 16.21
N ASP A 125 4.07 -5.26 14.90
CA ASP A 125 5.20 -4.81 14.08
C ASP A 125 4.78 -4.64 12.59
N LEU A 126 3.56 -4.18 12.36
CA LEU A 126 3.05 -4.03 10.99
C LEU A 126 3.73 -2.84 10.30
N HIS A 127 4.41 -3.10 9.19
CA HIS A 127 4.99 -2.09 8.30
C HIS A 127 5.18 -2.67 6.89
N ASP A 128 5.63 -1.84 5.96
CA ASP A 128 5.79 -2.18 4.53
C ASP A 128 6.75 -3.36 4.26
N LYS A 129 7.80 -3.50 5.06
CA LYS A 129 8.68 -4.70 4.98
C LYS A 129 8.04 -5.99 5.51
N ASN A 130 6.94 -5.90 6.27
CA ASN A 130 6.20 -7.06 6.81
C ASN A 130 4.92 -7.35 6.02
N VAL A 131 4.81 -6.80 4.82
CA VAL A 131 3.77 -7.14 3.86
C VAL A 131 4.43 -7.48 2.54
N MET A 132 4.04 -8.60 1.94
CA MET A 132 4.58 -9.07 0.67
C MET A 132 3.50 -9.09 -0.41
N LEU A 133 3.88 -8.66 -1.62
CA LEU A 133 3.17 -8.92 -2.86
C LEU A 133 3.80 -10.15 -3.52
N THR A 134 3.01 -11.22 -3.60
CA THR A 134 3.41 -12.47 -4.26
C THR A 134 3.51 -12.28 -5.78
N SER A 135 4.23 -13.19 -6.44
CA SER A 135 4.31 -13.25 -7.92
C SER A 135 2.95 -13.47 -8.59
N ASN A 136 1.95 -13.97 -7.87
CA ASN A 136 0.57 -14.14 -8.35
C ASN A 136 -0.40 -12.99 -7.97
N GLY A 137 0.10 -11.86 -7.44
CA GLY A 137 -0.72 -10.67 -7.16
C GLY A 137 -1.52 -10.72 -5.84
N GLN A 138 -1.17 -11.65 -4.95
CA GLN A 138 -1.74 -11.74 -3.61
C GLN A 138 -0.91 -10.93 -2.62
N ILE A 139 -1.58 -10.34 -1.64
CA ILE A 139 -0.94 -9.66 -0.52
C ILE A 139 -0.90 -10.60 0.66
N LYS A 140 0.24 -10.70 1.32
CA LYS A 140 0.48 -11.53 2.50
C LYS A 140 1.12 -10.71 3.61
N ILE A 141 0.45 -10.58 4.74
CA ILE A 141 1.05 -10.07 5.98
C ILE A 141 1.94 -11.16 6.56
N ILE A 142 3.19 -10.82 6.86
CA ILE A 142 4.21 -11.70 7.43
C ILE A 142 4.67 -11.19 8.79
N ASP A 143 5.49 -11.98 9.47
CA ASP A 143 6.17 -11.61 10.72
C ASP A 143 5.26 -11.03 11.82
N ILE A 144 4.11 -11.68 12.03
CA ILE A 144 3.22 -11.40 13.15
C ILE A 144 4.00 -11.64 14.45
N LEU A 145 3.93 -10.75 15.44
CA LEU A 145 4.59 -11.00 16.72
C LEU A 145 3.95 -12.19 17.44
N TYR A 146 4.58 -13.34 17.27
CA TYR A 146 4.16 -14.66 17.74
C TYR A 146 4.14 -14.84 19.26
N ILE A 147 4.42 -13.79 20.03
CA ILE A 147 4.71 -13.88 21.47
C ILE A 147 3.60 -13.23 22.32
N LYS A 148 2.57 -12.61 21.70
CA LYS A 148 1.52 -11.88 22.45
C LYS A 148 0.10 -12.14 21.94
N SER A 149 -0.69 -12.93 22.68
CA SER A 149 -2.15 -13.01 22.52
C SER A 149 -2.85 -11.92 23.31
N LEU A 150 -3.97 -11.44 22.77
CA LEU A 150 -4.90 -10.60 23.50
C LEU A 150 -5.58 -11.32 24.67
N ALA A 151 -5.60 -12.65 24.71
CA ALA A 151 -6.23 -13.40 25.80
C ALA A 151 -5.57 -13.15 27.16
N ASP A 152 -4.25 -12.91 27.18
CA ASP A 152 -3.46 -12.75 28.41
C ASP A 152 -3.49 -11.33 28.99
N TYR A 153 -4.12 -10.39 28.29
CA TYR A 153 -4.18 -8.99 28.69
C TYR A 153 -5.51 -8.63 29.33
N ASP A 154 -5.47 -7.69 30.30
CA ASP A 154 -6.66 -6.97 30.73
C ASP A 154 -7.21 -6.10 29.59
N GLU A 155 -8.49 -5.71 29.69
CA GLU A 155 -9.16 -4.97 28.60
C GLU A 155 -8.43 -3.68 28.22
N THR A 156 -7.89 -2.95 29.21
CA THR A 156 -7.12 -1.72 28.97
C THR A 156 -5.88 -1.99 28.11
N LYS A 157 -5.08 -3.00 28.47
CA LYS A 157 -3.89 -3.39 27.69
C LYS A 157 -4.25 -3.94 26.32
N LYS A 158 -5.36 -4.68 26.18
CA LYS A 158 -5.84 -5.12 24.85
C LYS A 158 -6.08 -3.93 23.94
N GLN A 159 -6.81 -2.93 24.43
CA GLN A 159 -7.10 -1.71 23.68
C GLN A 159 -5.82 -0.93 23.33
N GLU A 160 -4.85 -0.84 24.24
CA GLU A 160 -3.55 -0.22 23.95
C GLU A 160 -2.78 -0.96 22.83
N LYS A 161 -2.79 -2.29 22.84
CA LYS A 161 -2.13 -3.09 21.80
C LYS A 161 -2.83 -3.02 20.45
N LEU A 162 -4.17 -3.04 20.44
CA LEU A 162 -4.94 -2.81 19.21
C LEU A 162 -4.65 -1.43 18.62
N LYS A 163 -4.60 -0.38 19.45
CA LYS A 163 -4.25 0.98 19.00
C LYS A 163 -2.85 1.08 18.41
N TYR A 164 -1.90 0.26 18.88
CA TYR A 164 -0.58 0.17 18.27
C TYR A 164 -0.68 -0.32 16.81
N ASP A 165 -1.41 -1.42 16.59
CA ASP A 165 -1.62 -1.95 15.24
C ASP A 165 -2.41 -0.99 14.35
N TYR A 166 -3.40 -0.26 14.88
CA TYR A 166 -4.14 0.75 14.12
C TYR A 166 -3.23 1.90 13.67
N ARG A 167 -2.31 2.33 14.53
CA ARG A 167 -1.30 3.34 14.18
C ARG A 167 -0.38 2.82 13.09
N SER A 168 0.12 1.60 13.22
CA SER A 168 1.00 0.96 12.24
C SER A 168 0.31 0.78 10.89
N LEU A 169 -0.94 0.28 10.87
CA LEU A 169 -1.76 0.17 9.66
C LEU A 169 -1.95 1.53 9.00
N HIS A 170 -2.30 2.55 9.78
CA HIS A 170 -2.52 3.90 9.27
C HIS A 170 -1.25 4.49 8.64
N GLN A 171 -0.09 4.27 9.26
CA GLN A 171 1.21 4.71 8.72
C GLN A 171 1.55 3.95 7.42
N LEU A 172 1.35 2.63 7.39
CA LEU A 172 1.55 1.80 6.22
C LEU A 172 0.66 2.25 5.05
N LEU A 173 -0.63 2.48 5.28
CA LEU A 173 -1.54 2.98 4.25
C LEU A 173 -1.16 4.40 3.78
N CYS A 174 -0.72 5.29 4.68
CA CYS A 174 -0.18 6.59 4.26
C CYS A 174 1.02 6.44 3.33
N SER A 175 1.98 5.57 3.66
CA SER A 175 3.15 5.31 2.82
C SER A 175 2.75 4.71 1.47
N LEU A 176 1.80 3.77 1.47
CA LEU A 176 1.27 3.17 0.24
C LEU A 176 0.62 4.21 -0.68
N ILE A 177 -0.25 5.06 -0.13
CA ILE A 177 -0.93 6.14 -0.88
C ILE A 177 0.11 7.12 -1.43
N PHE A 178 1.07 7.54 -0.60
CA PHE A 178 2.12 8.48 -0.99
C PHE A 178 2.96 7.97 -2.17
N ASN A 179 3.33 6.69 -2.14
CA ASN A 179 4.13 6.04 -3.20
C ASN A 179 3.27 5.52 -4.37
N SER A 180 2.01 5.90 -4.45
CA SER A 180 1.10 5.60 -5.56
C SER A 180 0.75 6.85 -6.35
N GLU A 181 0.03 6.68 -7.46
CA GLU A 181 -0.51 7.80 -8.26
C GLU A 181 -1.45 8.75 -7.50
N LEU A 182 -1.95 8.34 -6.32
CA LEU A 182 -2.78 9.16 -5.45
C LEU A 182 -2.02 10.28 -4.74
N GLY A 183 -0.73 10.06 -4.44
CA GLY A 183 0.19 11.06 -3.91
C GLY A 183 -0.23 11.73 -2.59
N LEU A 184 0.40 12.87 -2.29
CA LEU A 184 0.31 13.56 -1.00
C LEU A 184 -1.08 14.14 -0.68
N GLU A 185 -1.82 14.62 -1.68
CA GLU A 185 -3.18 15.18 -1.47
C GLU A 185 -4.10 14.12 -0.84
N SER A 186 -4.06 12.91 -1.39
CA SER A 186 -4.84 11.76 -0.90
C SER A 186 -4.39 11.30 0.49
N VAL A 187 -3.10 11.41 0.82
CA VAL A 187 -2.59 11.14 2.18
C VAL A 187 -3.21 12.09 3.19
N ASN A 188 -3.25 13.39 2.88
CA ASN A 188 -3.83 14.40 3.76
C ASN A 188 -5.33 14.18 3.95
N GLU A 189 -6.05 13.82 2.89
CA GLU A 189 -7.47 13.50 2.99
C GLU A 189 -7.71 12.24 3.83
N PHE A 190 -6.97 11.17 3.57
CA PHE A 190 -7.04 9.94 4.34
C PHE A 190 -6.87 10.25 5.83
N ARG A 191 -5.81 10.97 6.20
CA ARG A 191 -5.56 11.43 7.59
C ARG A 191 -6.68 12.27 8.16
N ASN A 192 -7.27 13.16 7.38
CA ASN A 192 -8.39 13.98 7.84
C ASN A 192 -9.64 13.14 8.16
N LYS A 193 -9.87 12.05 7.41
CA LYS A 193 -11.04 11.16 7.59
C LYS A 193 -10.82 10.05 8.62
N SER A 194 -9.61 9.51 8.69
CA SER A 194 -9.22 8.47 9.66
C SER A 194 -8.89 9.05 11.05
N GLY A 195 -8.66 10.37 11.11
CA GLY A 195 -8.27 11.12 12.29
C GLY A 195 -6.81 11.62 12.20
N LEU A 196 -6.57 12.88 12.57
CA LEU A 196 -5.23 13.51 12.58
C LEU A 196 -4.25 12.84 13.57
N GLY A 197 -4.73 11.93 14.42
CA GLY A 197 -3.99 11.23 15.47
C GLY A 197 -3.92 9.71 15.25
N ILE A 198 -4.03 8.94 16.33
CA ILE A 198 -4.14 7.47 16.26
C ILE A 198 -5.62 7.15 15.97
N PRO A 199 -5.95 6.47 14.86
CA PRO A 199 -7.33 6.10 14.59
C PRO A 199 -7.90 5.23 15.72
N GLU A 200 -9.16 5.47 16.09
CA GLU A 200 -9.78 4.77 17.23
C GLU A 200 -10.08 3.30 16.92
N THR A 201 -10.43 2.99 15.67
CA THR A 201 -10.79 1.64 15.24
C THR A 201 -10.33 1.33 13.82
N ILE A 202 -10.21 0.04 13.49
CA ILE A 202 -9.88 -0.42 12.15
C ILE A 202 -10.97 -0.10 11.12
N GLU A 203 -12.24 -0.04 11.52
CA GLU A 203 -13.36 0.34 10.65
C GLU A 203 -13.29 1.82 10.25
N THR A 204 -12.77 2.68 11.13
CA THR A 204 -12.57 4.10 10.81
C THR A 204 -11.47 4.26 9.75
N ILE A 205 -10.38 3.50 9.89
CA ILE A 205 -9.30 3.44 8.89
C ILE A 205 -9.84 2.93 7.56
N GLU A 206 -10.55 1.79 7.58
CA GLU A 206 -11.11 1.17 6.38
C GLU A 206 -12.05 2.11 5.64
N LYS A 207 -13.04 2.71 6.33
CA LYS A 207 -13.96 3.66 5.72
C LYS A 207 -13.23 4.85 5.10
N ALA A 208 -12.25 5.40 5.80
CA ALA A 208 -11.45 6.51 5.28
C ALA A 208 -10.66 6.10 4.03
N PHE A 209 -10.09 4.89 4.01
CA PHE A 209 -9.32 4.36 2.90
C PHE A 209 -10.20 4.05 1.68
N LEU A 210 -11.34 3.38 1.87
CA LEU A 210 -12.31 3.11 0.81
C LEU A 210 -12.86 4.41 0.20
N CYS A 211 -13.03 5.47 1.00
CA CYS A 211 -13.42 6.78 0.48
C CYS A 211 -12.37 7.47 -0.40
N LEU A 212 -11.14 6.94 -0.54
CA LEU A 212 -10.17 7.45 -1.52
C LEU A 212 -10.58 7.10 -2.96
N GLU A 213 -11.39 6.05 -3.15
CA GLU A 213 -11.98 5.72 -4.45
C GLU A 213 -12.79 6.88 -5.00
N ASP A 214 -13.56 7.53 -4.13
CA ASP A 214 -14.46 8.64 -4.44
C ASP A 214 -13.74 9.93 -4.85
N PHE A 215 -12.48 10.17 -4.49
CA PHE A 215 -11.92 11.54 -4.58
C PHE A 215 -11.47 11.93 -5.99
N ALA A 216 -10.78 11.04 -6.72
CA ALA A 216 -10.46 11.30 -8.13
C ALA A 216 -11.74 11.48 -8.96
N ASP A 217 -12.78 10.73 -8.60
CA ASP A 217 -14.14 10.86 -9.13
C ASP A 217 -14.79 12.19 -8.74
N ARG A 218 -14.68 12.64 -7.47
CA ARG A 218 -15.31 13.87 -6.97
C ARG A 218 -14.68 15.12 -7.55
N GLU A 219 -13.35 15.19 -7.70
CA GLU A 219 -12.71 16.33 -8.33
C GLU A 219 -13.13 16.44 -9.80
N MET A 220 -13.13 15.33 -10.54
CA MET A 220 -13.61 15.33 -11.93
C MET A 220 -15.12 15.61 -12.02
N LYS A 221 -15.95 15.03 -11.17
CA LYS A 221 -17.40 15.30 -11.09
C LYS A 221 -17.69 16.76 -10.73
N PHE A 222 -16.90 17.36 -9.84
CA PHE A 222 -17.02 18.77 -9.48
C PHE A 222 -16.62 19.70 -10.63
N ILE A 223 -15.50 19.41 -11.31
CA ILE A 223 -15.09 20.13 -12.52
C ILE A 223 -16.17 20.00 -13.59
N ALA A 224 -16.72 18.79 -13.78
CA ALA A 224 -17.80 18.50 -14.72
C ALA A 224 -19.06 19.31 -14.41
N GLU A 225 -19.48 19.37 -13.15
CA GLU A 225 -20.66 20.10 -12.68
C GLU A 225 -20.52 21.61 -12.89
N ILE A 226 -19.41 22.20 -12.44
CA ILE A 226 -19.16 23.65 -12.59
C ILE A 226 -19.00 24.05 -14.06
N SER A 227 -18.33 23.20 -14.84
CA SER A 227 -18.06 23.49 -16.25
C SER A 227 -19.18 23.05 -17.18
N GLN A 228 -20.21 22.38 -16.65
CA GLN A 228 -21.35 21.81 -17.40
C GLN A 228 -20.91 20.90 -18.55
N VAL A 229 -19.90 20.07 -18.31
CA VAL A 229 -19.39 19.07 -19.27
C VAL A 229 -19.64 17.67 -18.75
N ASN A 230 -19.69 16.67 -19.64
CA ASN A 230 -19.72 15.29 -19.19
C ASN A 230 -18.36 14.94 -18.57
N VAL A 231 -18.38 14.32 -17.39
CA VAL A 231 -17.16 13.88 -16.71
C VAL A 231 -16.31 12.96 -17.60
N ALA A 232 -16.96 12.18 -18.50
CA ALA A 232 -16.27 11.29 -19.43
C ALA A 232 -15.53 12.01 -20.57
N GLU A 233 -15.80 13.30 -20.78
CA GLU A 233 -15.12 14.13 -21.77
C GLU A 233 -13.89 14.85 -21.20
N ILE A 234 -13.75 14.87 -19.87
CA ILE A 234 -12.64 15.54 -19.18
C ILE A 234 -11.37 14.71 -19.34
N LYS A 235 -10.32 15.35 -19.82
CA LYS A 235 -8.97 14.81 -19.92
C LYS A 235 -8.04 15.54 -18.98
N GLU A 236 -7.20 14.78 -18.28
CA GLU A 236 -6.11 15.29 -17.46
C GLU A 236 -4.80 15.17 -18.25
N TYR A 237 -4.18 16.33 -18.52
CA TYR A 237 -2.87 16.42 -19.15
C TYR A 237 -1.85 16.96 -18.15
N CYS A 238 -0.71 16.29 -18.08
CA CYS A 238 0.43 16.75 -17.29
C CYS A 238 1.56 17.19 -18.23
N PHE A 239 2.18 18.32 -17.93
CA PHE A 239 3.34 18.83 -18.66
C PHE A 239 4.20 19.75 -17.81
N ARG A 240 5.41 20.05 -18.29
CA ARG A 240 6.31 21.05 -17.70
C ARG A 240 6.28 22.34 -18.53
N ALA A 241 6.22 23.48 -17.84
CA ALA A 241 6.38 24.81 -18.40
C ALA A 241 7.66 25.46 -17.86
N GLU A 242 8.27 26.34 -18.66
CA GLU A 242 9.53 27.00 -18.28
C GLU A 242 9.32 28.04 -17.16
N CYS A 243 8.16 28.70 -17.15
CA CYS A 243 7.82 29.62 -16.07
C CYS A 243 6.31 29.71 -15.84
N GLU A 244 5.92 30.33 -14.71
CA GLU A 244 4.51 30.48 -14.36
C GLU A 244 3.72 31.41 -15.29
N ILE A 245 4.43 32.34 -15.95
CA ILE A 245 3.85 33.35 -16.84
C ILE A 245 3.23 32.65 -18.06
N ASP A 246 3.93 31.69 -18.65
CA ASP A 246 3.46 30.92 -19.81
C ASP A 246 2.19 30.13 -19.47
N VAL A 247 2.10 29.62 -18.24
CA VAL A 247 0.93 28.88 -17.75
C VAL A 247 -0.28 29.83 -17.59
N ASP A 248 -0.05 31.06 -17.14
CA ASP A 248 -1.11 32.07 -17.07
C ASP A 248 -1.58 32.54 -18.44
N GLU A 249 -0.67 32.67 -19.41
CA GLU A 249 -1.02 33.00 -20.78
C GLU A 249 -1.81 31.88 -21.45
N LEU A 250 -1.37 30.64 -21.30
CA LEU A 250 -2.12 29.46 -21.77
C LEU A 250 -3.52 29.44 -21.17
N ARG A 251 -3.66 29.70 -19.86
CA ARG A 251 -4.97 29.76 -19.20
C ARG A 251 -5.86 30.84 -19.82
N LYS A 252 -5.30 32.02 -20.13
CA LYS A 252 -6.05 33.12 -20.78
C LYS A 252 -6.49 32.75 -22.20
N LEU A 253 -5.59 32.17 -23.00
CA LEU A 253 -5.86 31.75 -24.38
C LEU A 253 -6.93 30.65 -24.44
N MET A 254 -6.80 29.64 -23.58
CA MET A 254 -7.74 28.54 -23.50
C MET A 254 -9.12 28.98 -23.01
N GLY A 255 -9.18 30.00 -22.14
CA GLY A 255 -10.43 30.52 -21.60
C GLY A 255 -11.31 29.40 -21.01
N ARG A 256 -12.54 29.27 -21.52
CA ARG A 256 -13.49 28.22 -21.07
C ARG A 256 -13.05 26.79 -21.41
N LYS A 257 -12.11 26.61 -22.35
CA LYS A 257 -11.56 25.28 -22.68
C LYS A 257 -10.64 24.76 -21.57
N CYS A 258 -10.13 25.64 -20.70
CA CYS A 258 -9.38 25.28 -19.50
C CYS A 258 -10.36 25.11 -18.33
N LEU A 259 -10.77 23.87 -18.06
CA LEU A 259 -11.72 23.58 -16.98
C LEU A 259 -11.08 23.79 -15.61
N LYS A 260 -9.82 23.38 -15.46
CA LYS A 260 -8.99 23.63 -14.28
C LYS A 260 -7.52 23.54 -14.64
N ILE A 261 -6.69 24.37 -14.02
CA ILE A 261 -5.23 24.28 -14.13
C ILE A 261 -4.61 24.40 -12.74
N LYS A 262 -3.79 23.42 -12.36
CA LYS A 262 -2.99 23.43 -11.13
C LYS A 262 -1.53 23.68 -11.50
N LYS A 263 -0.87 24.59 -10.78
CA LYS A 263 0.58 24.86 -10.91
C LYS A 263 1.27 24.31 -9.66
N ASN A 264 2.24 23.43 -9.84
CA ASN A 264 3.12 22.96 -8.78
C ASN A 264 4.51 23.50 -9.06
N ILE A 265 4.93 24.47 -8.25
CA ILE A 265 6.27 25.05 -8.31
C ILE A 265 7.20 24.06 -7.59
N ASP A 266 7.97 23.30 -8.35
CA ASP A 266 9.06 22.51 -7.79
C ASP A 266 10.39 23.29 -7.95
N VAL A 267 11.48 22.75 -7.43
CA VAL A 267 12.79 23.42 -7.44
C VAL A 267 13.17 23.85 -8.87
N PHE A 268 13.31 25.16 -9.07
CA PHE A 268 13.72 25.90 -10.29
C PHE A 268 14.56 25.04 -11.27
N PRO A 269 14.28 25.02 -12.60
CA PRO A 269 13.52 25.99 -13.38
C PRO A 269 12.16 25.53 -13.94
N ASP A 270 11.70 24.30 -13.68
CA ASP A 270 10.48 23.76 -14.32
C ASP A 270 9.23 23.92 -13.44
N VAL A 271 8.12 24.43 -14.02
CA VAL A 271 6.79 24.43 -13.39
C VAL A 271 6.02 23.19 -13.85
N PHE A 272 5.62 22.34 -12.91
CA PHE A 272 4.73 21.22 -13.22
C PHE A 272 3.28 21.70 -13.32
N VAL A 273 2.63 21.36 -14.43
CA VAL A 273 1.27 21.79 -14.72
C VAL A 273 0.37 20.57 -14.88
N VAL A 274 -0.76 20.59 -14.18
CA VAL A 274 -1.87 19.66 -14.39
C VAL A 274 -3.05 20.44 -14.97
N LEU A 275 -3.47 20.07 -16.17
CA LEU A 275 -4.54 20.74 -16.93
C LEU A 275 -5.70 19.79 -17.18
N TYR A 276 -6.91 20.26 -16.85
CA TYR A 276 -8.16 19.59 -17.14
C TYR A 276 -8.86 20.30 -18.30
N THR A 277 -9.14 19.58 -19.38
CA THR A 277 -9.79 20.10 -20.59
C THR A 277 -10.60 19.03 -21.30
N THR A 278 -11.57 19.42 -22.13
CA THR A 278 -12.25 18.48 -23.04
C THR A 278 -11.50 18.29 -24.36
N LEU A 279 -10.48 19.10 -24.63
CA LEU A 279 -9.70 19.07 -25.87
C LEU A 279 -8.98 17.73 -26.06
N GLN A 280 -8.91 17.28 -27.31
CA GLN A 280 -8.01 16.19 -27.71
C GLN A 280 -6.56 16.69 -27.72
N LEU A 281 -5.61 15.76 -27.69
CA LEU A 281 -4.18 16.10 -27.56
C LEU A 281 -3.71 17.04 -28.68
N ASP A 282 -4.17 16.82 -29.91
CA ASP A 282 -3.79 17.65 -31.05
C ASP A 282 -4.38 19.07 -30.95
N GLU A 283 -5.63 19.19 -30.52
CA GLU A 283 -6.28 20.50 -30.30
C GLU A 283 -5.62 21.26 -29.14
N LEU A 284 -5.24 20.56 -28.08
CA LEU A 284 -4.50 21.14 -26.96
C LEU A 284 -3.12 21.64 -27.43
N ARG A 285 -2.41 20.85 -28.24
CA ARG A 285 -1.12 21.27 -28.82
C ARG A 285 -1.27 22.53 -29.68
N ASP A 286 -2.36 22.63 -30.43
CA ASP A 286 -2.63 23.83 -31.23
C ASP A 286 -2.96 25.06 -30.38
N GLU A 287 -3.64 24.91 -29.25
CA GLU A 287 -3.82 26.01 -28.29
C GLU A 287 -2.50 26.43 -27.63
N ILE A 288 -1.63 25.47 -27.27
CA ILE A 288 -0.34 25.77 -26.64
C ILE A 288 0.61 26.50 -27.61
N ARG A 289 0.56 26.18 -28.90
CA ARG A 289 1.36 26.85 -29.95
C ARG A 289 1.03 28.34 -30.13
N LYS A 290 -0.07 28.84 -29.57
CA LYS A 290 -0.50 30.24 -29.72
C LYS A 290 0.10 31.19 -28.69
N VAL A 291 0.84 30.69 -27.69
CA VAL A 291 1.55 31.52 -26.70
C VAL A 291 2.70 32.24 -27.42
N GLU A 292 2.70 33.58 -27.43
CA GLU A 292 3.50 34.40 -28.37
C GLU A 292 4.97 34.58 -27.98
N ASP A 293 5.36 34.35 -26.72
CA ASP A 293 6.73 34.52 -26.23
C ASP A 293 7.26 33.24 -25.57
N GLY A 294 8.33 32.65 -26.14
CA GLY A 294 9.01 31.49 -25.56
C GLY A 294 8.17 30.22 -25.65
N HIS A 295 8.59 29.28 -26.50
CA HIS A 295 7.94 27.98 -26.60
C HIS A 295 7.65 27.41 -25.21
N VAL A 296 6.40 27.08 -24.89
CA VAL A 296 6.17 26.08 -23.85
C VAL A 296 6.87 24.81 -24.36
N MET A 297 8.11 24.61 -23.93
CA MET A 297 8.91 23.43 -24.25
C MET A 297 8.34 22.27 -23.44
N LEU A 298 7.20 21.78 -23.91
CA LEU A 298 6.53 20.60 -23.40
C LEU A 298 7.45 19.41 -23.67
N GLN A 299 8.36 19.11 -22.73
CA GLN A 299 9.24 17.96 -22.88
C GLN A 299 8.43 16.65 -23.04
N THR A 300 7.23 16.60 -22.46
CA THR A 300 6.24 15.53 -22.65
C THR A 300 4.85 16.01 -22.23
N VAL A 301 3.85 15.87 -23.11
CA VAL A 301 2.43 15.93 -22.73
C VAL A 301 1.94 14.50 -22.62
N GLU A 302 1.69 14.03 -21.41
CA GLU A 302 1.15 12.70 -21.16
C GLU A 302 -0.33 12.82 -20.79
N LEU A 303 -1.19 12.09 -21.52
CA LEU A 303 -2.58 11.87 -21.13
C LEU A 303 -2.56 10.86 -19.98
N LYS A 304 -3.07 11.25 -18.81
CA LYS A 304 -3.02 10.40 -17.63
C LYS A 304 -4.05 9.26 -17.67
N ASP A 305 -5.26 9.52 -18.18
CA ASP A 305 -6.29 8.50 -18.42
C ASP A 305 -7.49 9.08 -19.20
N ASN A 306 -8.27 8.21 -19.86
CA ASN A 306 -9.62 8.53 -20.33
C ASN A 306 -10.62 8.15 -19.23
N TYR A 307 -11.25 9.13 -18.59
CA TYR A 307 -12.29 8.87 -17.60
C TYR A 307 -13.59 8.47 -18.32
N THR A 308 -14.23 7.35 -17.95
CA THR A 308 -15.40 6.81 -18.69
C THR A 308 -16.75 7.13 -18.03
N GLY A 309 -16.77 7.85 -16.91
CA GLY A 309 -18.02 8.20 -16.20
C GLY A 309 -18.64 7.07 -15.38
N GLU A 310 -18.34 5.81 -15.69
CA GLU A 310 -18.74 4.63 -14.92
C GLU A 310 -17.54 3.67 -14.83
N ARG A 311 -17.24 3.19 -13.62
CA ARG A 311 -16.43 1.99 -13.41
C ARG A 311 -17.30 0.95 -12.73
N ASN A 312 -17.33 -0.24 -13.31
CA ASN A 312 -18.23 -1.33 -12.93
C ASN A 312 -17.97 -1.73 -11.48
N TYR A 313 -18.98 -1.54 -10.61
CA TYR A 313 -18.88 -1.70 -9.15
C TYR A 313 -18.93 -3.17 -8.68
N ASP A 314 -18.94 -4.13 -9.60
CA ASP A 314 -18.91 -5.55 -9.29
C ASP A 314 -17.46 -6.05 -9.17
N LEU A 315 -16.85 -5.82 -8.01
CA LEU A 315 -15.76 -6.65 -7.52
C LEU A 315 -16.37 -8.00 -7.08
N LYS A 316 -16.29 -9.01 -7.95
CA LYS A 316 -16.47 -10.42 -7.58
C LYS A 316 -15.15 -11.11 -7.32
#